data_AF-A0A1F6Y4L8-F1
#
_entry.id   AF-A0A1F6Y4L8-F1
#
_cell.length_a   1.000
_cell.length_b   1.000
_cell.length_c   1.000
_cell.angle_alpha   90.00
_cell.angle_beta   90.00
_cell.angle_gamma   90.00
#
_symmetry.space_group_name_H-M   'P 1'
#
loop_
_entity.id
_entity.type
_entity.pdbx_description
1 polymer ?
#
loop_
_entity_poly.entity_id
_entity_poly.type
_entity_poly.pdbx_seq_one_letter_code
_entity_poly.pdbx_strand_id
1 'polypeptide(L)'
;MGIKKITILFLILSLIGLGVSYSIFQLDLQASATGDLLLKLRESFFYGMSALTLIFLILLFIPRAFPTWKKFAVWFIPLATLLFIFYPDPGSGDYFSPYPEQVYKWVSILYVVISIGIITFSASKPNATSSTLPN
;
A
#
# COMPACT_ATOMS: atom_id res chain seq x y z
N MET A 1 20.61 8.11 5.62
CA MET A 1 19.45 8.19 6.53
C MET A 1 19.15 6.79 7.08
N GLY A 2 18.98 6.61 8.39
CA GLY A 2 18.75 5.27 8.96
C GLY A 2 17.38 4.69 8.58
N ILE A 3 17.27 3.36 8.49
CA ILE A 3 16.03 2.65 8.07
C ILE A 3 14.81 3.15 8.84
N LYS A 4 14.90 3.26 10.18
CA LYS A 4 13.81 3.78 11.01
C LYS A 4 13.35 5.18 10.59
N LYS A 5 14.27 6.09 10.29
CA LYS A 5 13.93 7.46 9.84
C LYS A 5 13.21 7.43 8.49
N ILE A 6 13.64 6.55 7.58
CA ILE A 6 13.01 6.35 6.27
C ILE A 6 11.59 5.78 6.44
N THR A 7 11.42 4.78 7.30
CA THR A 7 10.10 4.21 7.61
C THR A 7 9.16 5.25 8.22
N ILE A 8 9.63 6.10 9.14
CA ILE A 8 8.83 7.20 9.70
C ILE A 8 8.43 8.20 8.61
N LEU A 9 9.36 8.60 7.75
CA LEU A 9 9.07 9.51 6.64
C LEU A 9 7.96 8.96 5.74
N PHE A 10 8.06 7.69 5.36
CA PHE A 10 7.05 7.04 4.52
C PHE A 10 5.73 6.80 5.25
N LEU A 11 5.76 6.54 6.56
CA LEU A 11 4.55 6.47 7.37
C LEU A 11 3.81 7.81 7.35
N ILE A 12 4.52 8.92 7.60
CA ILE A 12 3.93 10.27 7.56
C ILE A 12 3.35 10.55 6.17
N LEU A 13 4.09 10.24 5.10
CA LEU A 13 3.60 10.41 3.73
C LEU A 13 2.32 9.58 3.47
N SER A 14 2.28 8.35 3.96
CA SER A 14 1.10 7.48 3.83
C SER A 14 -0.11 8.03 4.59
N LEU A 15 0.11 8.56 5.80
CA LEU A 15 -0.93 9.18 6.62
C LEU A 15 -1.47 10.47 5.98
N ILE A 16 -0.60 11.28 5.36
CA ILE A 16 -1.02 12.47 4.61
C ILE A 16 -1.92 12.06 3.44
N GLY A 17 -1.53 11.06 2.65
CA GLY A 17 -2.37 10.62 1.53
C GLY A 17 -3.70 10.02 1.98
N LEU A 18 -3.73 9.30 3.10
CA LEU A 18 -4.97 8.81 3.72
C LEU A 18 -5.84 9.98 4.18
N GLY A 19 -5.25 11.00 4.83
CA GLY A 19 -5.97 12.20 5.25
C GLY A 19 -6.53 13.01 4.08
N VAL A 20 -5.80 13.12 2.97
CA VAL A 20 -6.28 13.74 1.72
C VAL A 20 -7.48 12.97 1.19
N SER A 21 -7.41 11.64 1.11
CA SER A 21 -8.53 10.80 0.68
C SER A 21 -9.76 10.98 1.59
N TYR A 22 -9.56 10.98 2.92
CA TYR A 22 -10.64 11.22 3.88
C TYR A 22 -11.28 12.60 3.74
N SER A 23 -10.48 13.62 3.41
CA SER A 23 -11.00 14.97 3.17
C SER A 23 -11.88 15.00 1.92
N ILE A 24 -11.51 14.25 0.87
CA ILE A 24 -12.33 14.11 -0.34
C ILE A 24 -13.63 13.33 -0.06
N PHE A 25 -13.63 12.37 0.88
CA PHE A 25 -14.85 11.68 1.32
C PHE A 25 -15.93 12.61 1.88
N GLN A 26 -15.54 13.75 2.46
CA GLN A 26 -16.46 14.71 3.06
C GLN A 26 -17.00 15.75 2.07
N LEU A 27 -16.49 15.76 0.83
CA LEU A 27 -17.00 16.64 -0.21
C LEU A 27 -18.26 16.05 -0.83
N ASP A 28 -19.31 16.86 -0.90
CA ASP A 28 -20.53 16.53 -1.65
C ASP A 28 -20.26 16.70 -3.15
N LEU A 29 -19.72 15.65 -3.77
CA LEU A 29 -19.34 15.65 -5.17
C LEU A 29 -20.56 15.36 -6.05
N GLN A 30 -20.98 16.36 -6.82
CA GLN A 30 -22.02 16.19 -7.83
C GLN A 30 -21.50 15.36 -9.02
N ALA A 31 -22.41 14.60 -9.64
CA ALA A 31 -22.14 13.82 -10.85
C ALA A 31 -21.67 14.73 -12.00
N SER A 32 -20.35 14.70 -12.26
CA SER A 32 -19.65 15.47 -13.27
C SER A 32 -18.34 14.77 -13.58
N ALA A 33 -17.74 14.99 -14.76
CA ALA A 33 -16.47 14.36 -15.12
C ALA A 33 -15.35 14.61 -14.09
N THR A 34 -15.34 15.80 -13.47
CA THR A 34 -14.42 16.15 -12.38
C THR A 34 -14.77 15.41 -11.09
N GLY A 35 -16.07 15.27 -10.77
CA GLY A 35 -16.56 14.53 -9.62
C GLY A 35 -16.22 13.04 -9.71
N ASP A 36 -16.43 12.40 -10.86
CA ASP A 36 -16.14 10.98 -11.08
C ASP A 36 -14.64 10.69 -10.96
N LEU A 37 -13.80 11.57 -11.50
CA LEU A 37 -12.35 11.48 -11.34
C LEU A 37 -11.93 11.62 -9.87
N LEU A 38 -12.52 12.58 -9.14
CA LEU A 38 -12.28 12.77 -7.71
C LEU A 38 -12.72 11.57 -6.87
N LEU A 39 -13.87 10.95 -7.20
CA LEU A 39 -14.35 9.74 -6.54
C LEU A 39 -13.40 8.55 -6.77
N LYS A 40 -12.94 8.38 -8.01
CA LYS A 40 -11.97 7.33 -8.34
C LYS A 40 -10.64 7.55 -7.62
N LEU A 41 -10.14 8.78 -7.62
CA LEU A 41 -8.91 9.16 -6.92
C LEU A 41 -9.04 8.94 -5.41
N ARG A 42 -10.18 9.33 -4.83
CA ARG A 42 -10.53 9.13 -3.42
C ARG A 42 -10.39 7.66 -3.03
N GLU A 43 -11.01 6.76 -3.77
CA GLU A 43 -11.03 5.33 -3.46
C GLU A 43 -9.66 4.69 -3.66
N SER A 44 -9.00 4.96 -4.78
CA SER A 44 -7.64 4.48 -5.06
C SER A 44 -6.65 4.91 -3.95
N PHE A 45 -6.68 6.18 -3.57
CA PHE A 45 -5.85 6.69 -2.47
C PHE A 45 -6.24 6.08 -1.14
N PHE A 46 -7.53 5.93 -0.84
CA PHE A 46 -7.99 5.37 0.42
C PHE A 46 -7.42 3.98 0.65
N TYR A 47 -7.66 3.07 -0.31
CA TYR A 47 -7.23 1.68 -0.19
C TYR A 47 -5.71 1.54 -0.30
N GLY A 48 -5.07 2.26 -1.22
CA GLY A 48 -3.61 2.19 -1.41
C GLY A 48 -2.84 2.77 -0.21
N MET A 49 -3.22 3.96 0.25
CA MET A 49 -2.53 4.63 1.36
C MET A 49 -2.80 3.96 2.70
N SER A 50 -4.01 3.44 2.95
CA SER A 50 -4.28 2.64 4.14
C SER A 50 -3.43 1.38 4.23
N ALA A 51 -3.27 0.65 3.11
CA ALA A 51 -2.38 -0.49 3.02
C ALA A 51 -0.92 -0.10 3.32
N LEU A 52 -0.42 0.98 2.73
CA LEU A 52 0.93 1.49 2.98
C LEU A 52 1.12 1.90 4.44
N THR A 53 0.17 2.64 5.02
CA THR A 53 0.20 3.06 6.42
C THR A 53 0.31 1.86 7.34
N LEU A 54 -0.51 0.83 7.14
CA LEU A 54 -0.47 -0.38 7.94
C LEU A 54 0.91 -1.06 7.87
N ILE A 55 1.46 -1.21 6.66
CA ILE A 55 2.74 -1.88 6.47
C ILE A 55 3.91 -1.06 7.03
N PHE A 56 3.92 0.26 6.86
CA PHE A 56 4.95 1.11 7.47
C PHE A 56 4.85 1.12 8.99
N LEU A 57 3.64 1.08 9.56
CA LEU A 57 3.44 0.93 11.00
C LEU A 57 4.09 -0.38 11.49
N ILE A 58 3.86 -1.51 10.82
CA ILE A 58 4.49 -2.80 11.17
C ILE A 58 6.02 -2.72 11.04
N LEU A 59 6.53 -2.11 9.96
CA LEU A 59 7.97 -1.97 9.71
C LEU A 59 8.69 -1.07 10.73
N LEU A 60 7.98 -0.18 11.44
CA LEU A 60 8.57 0.58 12.55
C LEU A 60 9.02 -0.36 13.69
N PHE A 61 8.22 -1.40 13.97
CA PHE A 61 8.53 -2.38 15.00
C PHE A 61 9.52 -3.45 14.51
N ILE A 62 9.53 -3.74 13.20
CA ILE A 62 10.40 -4.75 12.59
C ILE A 62 11.28 -4.13 11.48
N PRO A 63 12.20 -3.21 11.83
CA PRO A 63 12.98 -2.44 10.84
C PRO A 63 13.93 -3.32 10.02
N ARG A 64 14.36 -4.46 10.56
CA ARG A 64 15.21 -5.43 9.83
C ARG A 64 14.55 -6.05 8.61
N ALA A 65 13.21 -6.08 8.55
CA ALA A 65 12.48 -6.61 7.41
C ALA A 65 12.45 -5.64 6.21
N PHE A 66 12.76 -4.36 6.42
CA PHE A 66 12.64 -3.31 5.42
C PHE A 66 13.40 -3.60 4.11
N PRO A 67 14.67 -4.07 4.12
CA PRO A 67 15.39 -4.32 2.86
C PRO A 67 14.75 -5.44 2.03
N THR A 68 14.23 -6.48 2.68
CA THR A 68 13.55 -7.60 1.99
C THR A 68 12.21 -7.15 1.44
N TRP A 69 11.40 -6.48 2.27
CA TRP A 69 10.11 -5.94 1.86
C TRP A 69 10.24 -4.91 0.73
N LYS A 70 11.24 -4.04 0.76
CA LYS A 70 11.48 -3.03 -0.27
C LYS A 70 11.63 -3.64 -1.67
N LYS A 71 12.26 -4.82 -1.78
CA LYS A 71 12.42 -5.52 -3.07
C LYS A 71 11.10 -5.94 -3.67
N PHE A 72 10.11 -6.27 -2.86
CA PHE A 72 8.75 -6.52 -3.32
C PHE A 72 8.03 -5.21 -3.65
N ALA A 73 8.07 -4.25 -2.73
CA ALA A 73 7.37 -2.98 -2.84
C ALA A 73 7.77 -2.16 -4.09
N VAL A 74 9.05 -2.20 -4.49
CA VAL A 74 9.55 -1.44 -5.66
C VAL A 74 8.92 -1.91 -6.98
N TRP A 75 8.47 -3.16 -7.07
CA TRP A 75 7.79 -3.69 -8.25
C TRP A 75 6.27 -3.62 -8.11
N PHE A 76 5.76 -3.97 -6.92
CA PHE A 76 4.32 -4.03 -6.70
C PHE A 76 3.66 -2.64 -6.69
N ILE A 77 4.26 -1.66 -6.01
CA ILE A 77 3.64 -0.33 -5.85
C ILE A 77 3.45 0.38 -7.20
N PRO A 78 4.47 0.49 -8.08
CA PRO A 78 4.26 1.12 -9.39
C PRO A 78 3.23 0.37 -10.24
N LEU A 79 3.23 -0.96 -10.20
CA LEU A 79 2.27 -1.77 -10.94
C LEU A 79 0.83 -1.53 -10.44
N ALA A 80 0.63 -1.50 -9.12
CA ALA A 80 -0.66 -1.19 -8.52
C ALA A 80 -1.10 0.25 -8.86
N THR A 81 -0.19 1.22 -8.83
CA THR A 81 -0.50 2.60 -9.23
C THR A 81 -0.94 2.69 -10.68
N LEU A 82 -0.25 2.02 -11.61
CA LEU A 82 -0.65 1.98 -13.02
C LEU A 82 -2.03 1.35 -13.18
N LEU A 83 -2.27 0.22 -12.50
CA LEU A 83 -3.59 -0.42 -12.50
C LEU A 83 -4.65 0.56 -11.99
N PHE A 84 -4.41 1.28 -10.90
CA PHE A 84 -5.40 2.17 -10.31
C PHE A 84 -5.75 3.35 -11.22
N ILE A 85 -4.76 3.89 -11.95
CA ILE A 85 -4.94 4.98 -12.91
C ILE A 85 -5.72 4.51 -14.14
N PHE A 86 -5.34 3.36 -14.72
CA PHE A 86 -5.84 2.94 -16.03
C PHE A 86 -7.03 1.97 -15.98
N TYR A 87 -7.41 1.44 -14.81
CA TYR A 87 -8.52 0.49 -14.73
C TYR A 87 -9.85 1.16 -15.10
N PRO A 88 -10.58 0.70 -16.13
CA PRO A 88 -11.81 1.33 -16.60
C PRO A 88 -13.01 1.00 -15.70
N ASP A 89 -14.03 1.85 -15.74
CA ASP A 89 -15.33 1.53 -15.16
C ASP A 89 -16.05 0.48 -16.02
N PRO A 90 -16.71 -0.53 -15.41
CA PRO A 90 -17.47 -1.51 -16.16
C PRO A 90 -18.65 -0.85 -16.87
N GLY A 91 -18.84 -1.18 -18.15
CA GLY A 91 -19.97 -0.68 -18.93
C GLY A 91 -21.30 -1.32 -18.51
N SER A 92 -22.42 -0.68 -18.86
CA SER A 92 -23.79 -1.11 -18.48
C SER A 92 -24.24 -2.50 -18.97
N GLY A 93 -23.40 -3.21 -19.73
CA GLY A 93 -23.63 -4.59 -20.18
C GLY A 93 -22.54 -5.58 -19.74
N ASP A 94 -21.58 -5.16 -18.92
CA ASP A 94 -20.48 -6.00 -18.46
C ASP A 94 -20.77 -6.53 -17.04
N TYR A 95 -21.27 -7.77 -16.98
CA TYR A 95 -21.64 -8.44 -15.73
C TYR A 95 -20.46 -9.12 -15.03
N PHE A 96 -19.29 -9.20 -15.67
CA PHE A 96 -18.14 -9.97 -15.16
C PHE A 96 -16.97 -9.10 -14.72
N SER A 97 -16.87 -7.87 -15.22
CA SER A 97 -15.82 -6.94 -14.79
C SER A 97 -16.11 -6.36 -13.40
N PRO A 98 -15.20 -6.51 -12.43
CA PRO A 98 -15.37 -5.92 -11.11
C PRO A 98 -15.31 -4.39 -11.17
N TYR A 99 -16.06 -3.71 -10.31
CA TYR A 99 -15.95 -2.27 -10.16
C TYR A 99 -14.54 -1.87 -9.69
N PRO A 100 -14.02 -0.69 -10.09
CA PRO A 100 -12.67 -0.26 -9.72
C PRO A 100 -12.43 -0.29 -8.22
N GLU A 101 -13.42 0.10 -7.41
CA GLU A 101 -13.36 0.04 -5.95
C GLU A 101 -12.98 -1.37 -5.44
N GLN A 102 -13.62 -2.40 -6.01
CA GLN A 102 -13.34 -3.78 -5.65
C GLN A 102 -11.90 -4.14 -6.02
N VAL A 103 -11.45 -3.77 -7.22
CA VAL A 103 -10.07 -3.99 -7.65
C VAL A 103 -9.08 -3.32 -6.71
N TYR A 104 -9.32 -2.06 -6.33
CA TYR A 104 -8.47 -1.33 -5.40
C TYR A 104 -8.36 -2.04 -4.05
N LYS A 105 -9.50 -2.48 -3.52
CA LYS A 105 -9.57 -3.23 -2.27
C LYS A 105 -8.83 -4.56 -2.36
N TRP A 106 -9.06 -5.36 -3.40
CA TRP A 106 -8.40 -6.67 -3.58
C TRP A 106 -6.88 -6.53 -3.74
N VAL A 107 -6.43 -5.56 -4.55
CA VAL A 107 -5.01 -5.29 -4.76
C VAL A 107 -4.35 -4.83 -3.47
N SER A 108 -5.01 -3.96 -2.70
CA SER A 108 -4.51 -3.54 -1.38
C SER A 108 -4.48 -4.66 -0.36
N ILE A 109 -5.48 -5.55 -0.34
CA ILE A 109 -5.48 -6.74 0.52
C ILE A 109 -4.31 -7.66 0.13
N LEU A 110 -4.14 -7.94 -1.16
CA LEU A 110 -3.06 -8.78 -1.68
C LEU A 110 -1.69 -8.21 -1.29
N TYR A 111 -1.53 -6.89 -1.44
CA TYR A 111 -0.33 -6.18 -1.01
C TYR A 111 -0.03 -6.38 0.48
N VAL A 112 -1.05 -6.23 1.34
CA VAL A 112 -0.90 -6.39 2.79
C VAL A 112 -0.52 -7.82 3.15
N VAL A 113 -1.23 -8.81 2.58
CA VAL A 113 -0.97 -10.24 2.85
C VAL A 113 0.45 -10.62 2.48
N ILE A 114 0.90 -10.27 1.27
CA ILE A 114 2.27 -10.57 0.82
C ILE A 114 3.30 -9.82 1.67
N SER A 115 3.05 -8.54 1.98
CA SER A 115 3.95 -7.73 2.79
C SER A 115 4.12 -8.31 4.20
N ILE A 116 3.02 -8.71 4.86
CA ILE A 116 3.06 -9.37 6.17
C ILE A 116 3.83 -10.68 6.07
N GLY A 117 3.59 -11.51 5.04
CA GLY A 117 4.33 -12.75 4.83
C GLY A 117 5.85 -12.52 4.75
N ILE A 118 6.27 -11.52 3.97
CA ILE A 118 7.69 -11.14 3.84
C ILE A 118 8.26 -10.64 5.18
N ILE A 119 7.52 -9.79 5.89
CA ILE A 119 7.97 -9.21 7.16
C ILE A 119 8.14 -10.30 8.21
N THR A 120 7.16 -11.18 8.35
CA THR A 120 7.18 -12.30 9.30
C THR A 120 8.33 -13.26 8.98
N PHE A 121 8.50 -13.64 7.71
CA PHE A 121 9.60 -14.51 7.30
C PHE A 121 10.98 -13.89 7.59
N SER A 122 11.13 -12.59 7.33
CA SER A 122 12.37 -11.87 7.62
C SER A 122 12.63 -11.71 9.12
N ALA A 123 11.56 -11.57 9.92
CA ALA A 123 11.66 -11.56 11.38
C ALA A 123 12.10 -12.91 11.95
N SER A 124 11.69 -14.03 11.35
CA SER A 124 12.06 -15.37 11.84
C SER A 124 13.51 -15.76 11.57
N LYS A 125 14.25 -15.03 10.72
CA LYS A 125 15.67 -15.33 10.49
C LYS A 125 16.50 -14.99 11.75
N PRO A 126 17.22 -15.96 12.35
CA PRO A 126 18.16 -15.68 13.41
C PRO A 126 19.31 -14.82 12.85
N ASN A 127 19.77 -13.85 13.63
CA ASN A 127 20.97 -13.10 13.30
C ASN A 127 22.13 -14.11 13.27
N ALA A 128 22.70 -14.36 12.09
CA ALA A 128 23.90 -15.16 11.93
C ALA A 128 25.11 -14.39 12.48
N THR A 129 25.21 -14.30 13.80
CA THR A 129 26.36 -13.74 14.54
C THR A 129 26.44 -14.40 15.92
N SER A 130 26.60 -15.72 15.99
CA SER A 130 27.00 -16.38 17.25
C SER A 130 27.65 -17.75 17.06
N SER A 131 28.55 -17.94 16.09
CA SER A 131 29.33 -19.19 16.03
C SER A 131 30.63 -19.06 15.24
N THR A 132 31.55 -18.21 15.68
CA THR A 132 32.99 -18.40 15.40
C THR A 132 33.80 -17.82 16.55
N LEU A 133 33.86 -18.54 17.67
CA LEU A 133 35.00 -18.45 18.57
C LEU A 133 35.87 -19.68 18.26
N PRO A 134 37.08 -19.52 17.71
CA PRO A 134 38.04 -20.60 17.61
C PRO A 134 38.62 -20.86 19.00
N ASN A 135 38.54 -22.11 19.46
CA ASN A 135 39.45 -22.67 20.46
C ASN A 135 40.50 -23.48 19.71
#